data_AF-A0A0C3DTN4-F1
#
_entry.id   AF-A0A0C3DTN4-F1
#
_cell.length_a   1.000
_cell.length_b   1.000
_cell.length_c   1.000
_cell.angle_alpha   90.00
_cell.angle_beta   90.00
_cell.angle_gamma   90.00
#
_symmetry.space_group_name_H-M   'P 1'
#
loop_
_entity.id
_entity.type
_entity.pdbx_description
1 polymer ?
#
loop_
_entity_poly.entity_id
_entity_poly.type
_entity_poly.pdbx_seq_one_letter_code
_entity_poly.pdbx_strand_id
1 'polypeptide(L)'
;MDVSVRLLLAITYAAYSAAIPAPPLPPGLLDAATATNGMSSPASTPTSVVQQSSGGTSTFLSHKLTAADRTEIFWTATGIAVAVSLVQGAITTLIDICESEGLWTIRFSLGRREHFWWTGIALALIASLGCMILSFLAGNNNDSLGIILLSAASSLAVFRYAWPAWRNRHYCSNRWMAWTGPSRTGIDATLVPLISGLNPWPELSKDVSIVKQHPVDIRLPLSKPTLIPEDPTDILKARKRQLELEASRTVGPPGDREIKVATPGTKNPPDDSTGLYAPVLDGSSASLQWGSMIGFAPRVSRGILAVPQRLLQSTPLTASGHDGRAVCLTHGILGRNKGLSPHTFILKLDTKKLEEKSVQWPRPSKVLRSYFKQEMESAFSGLGPVFVDSATELALLLADSSHSLIEDWLNERMEHQDLALNNQIARLGASNEHLELLYCLSYAAMLVSLSAHRKGRKHRPELKIFIAYWKKHSTEELPPWTAFPEMKSRLEAEEHDLGDTDLDALIEAVLN
;
A
#
# COMPACT_ATOMS: atom_id res chain seq x y z
N MET A 1 -8.38 36.61 -23.84
CA MET A 1 -7.73 35.48 -23.12
C MET A 1 -7.02 34.65 -24.17
N ASP A 2 -5.70 34.62 -24.11
CA ASP A 2 -4.81 34.01 -25.10
C ASP A 2 -5.08 32.50 -25.28
N VAL A 3 -4.94 32.00 -26.51
CA VAL A 3 -5.12 30.57 -26.85
C VAL A 3 -4.14 29.71 -26.07
N SER A 4 -2.93 30.22 -25.83
CA SER A 4 -1.90 29.60 -24.99
C SER A 4 -2.33 29.45 -23.53
N VAL A 5 -3.07 30.44 -22.99
CA VAL A 5 -3.60 30.40 -21.61
C VAL A 5 -4.78 29.43 -21.51
N ARG A 6 -5.62 29.34 -22.55
CA ARG A 6 -6.69 28.35 -22.63
C ARG A 6 -6.16 26.92 -22.75
N LEU A 7 -5.08 26.71 -23.51
CA LEU A 7 -4.42 25.41 -23.64
C LEU A 7 -3.71 25.03 -22.33
N LEU A 8 -3.02 25.96 -21.68
CA LEU A 8 -2.42 25.72 -20.37
C LEU A 8 -3.50 25.38 -19.32
N LEU A 9 -4.61 26.12 -19.28
CA LEU A 9 -5.73 25.82 -18.40
C LEU A 9 -6.39 24.48 -18.75
N ALA A 10 -6.52 24.13 -20.03
CA ALA A 10 -7.05 22.85 -20.47
C ALA A 10 -6.13 21.67 -20.12
N ILE A 11 -4.81 21.82 -20.23
CA ILE A 11 -3.82 20.81 -19.82
C ILE A 11 -3.79 20.67 -18.30
N THR A 12 -3.83 21.79 -17.56
CA THR A 12 -3.88 21.79 -16.10
C THR A 12 -5.20 21.19 -15.60
N TYR A 13 -6.32 21.52 -16.26
CA TYR A 13 -7.64 20.95 -15.99
C TYR A 13 -7.74 19.49 -16.40
N ALA A 14 -7.08 19.04 -17.47
CA ALA A 14 -7.04 17.63 -17.88
C ALA A 14 -6.17 16.80 -16.93
N ALA A 15 -5.02 17.32 -16.51
CA ALA A 15 -4.19 16.71 -15.47
C ALA A 15 -4.92 16.64 -14.12
N TYR A 16 -5.74 17.66 -13.81
CA TYR A 16 -6.60 17.70 -12.62
C TYR A 16 -7.82 16.76 -12.72
N SER A 17 -8.47 16.68 -13.89
CA SER A 17 -9.64 15.84 -14.13
C SER A 17 -9.30 14.35 -14.20
N ALA A 18 -8.10 14.01 -14.69
CA ALA A 18 -7.54 12.67 -14.62
C ALA A 18 -7.22 12.22 -13.17
N ALA A 19 -7.24 13.14 -12.20
CA ALA A 19 -7.05 12.84 -10.78
C ALA A 19 -8.36 12.55 -10.02
N ILE A 20 -9.53 12.67 -10.68
CA ILE A 20 -10.84 12.30 -10.12
C ILE A 20 -11.19 10.89 -10.61
N PRO A 21 -11.52 9.93 -9.73
CA PRO A 21 -11.90 8.59 -10.17
C PRO A 21 -13.22 8.64 -10.96
N ALA A 22 -13.21 8.07 -12.17
CA ALA A 22 -14.44 7.83 -12.93
C ALA A 22 -15.29 6.75 -12.21
N PRO A 23 -16.63 6.87 -12.19
CA PRO A 23 -17.49 5.82 -11.68
C PRO A 23 -17.31 4.54 -12.50
N PRO A 24 -17.47 3.34 -11.90
CA PRO A 24 -17.28 2.08 -12.61
C PRO A 24 -18.26 1.94 -13.76
N LEU A 25 -17.74 1.54 -14.94
CA LEU A 25 -18.56 1.23 -16.11
C LEU A 25 -19.35 -0.07 -15.89
N PRO A 26 -20.60 -0.15 -16.36
CA PRO A 26 -21.41 -1.37 -16.28
C PRO A 26 -20.83 -2.48 -17.18
N PRO A 27 -20.95 -3.76 -16.77
CA PRO A 27 -20.40 -4.88 -17.53
C PRO A 27 -21.24 -5.16 -18.79
N GLY A 28 -20.59 -5.24 -19.97
CA GLY A 28 -21.29 -5.75 -21.18
C GLY A 28 -20.80 -5.33 -22.57
N LEU A 29 -19.62 -4.73 -22.76
CA LEU A 29 -19.15 -4.30 -24.09
C LEU A 29 -17.74 -4.80 -24.39
N LEU A 30 -17.61 -6.09 -24.66
CA LEU A 30 -16.37 -6.71 -25.14
C LEU A 30 -16.69 -7.94 -26.00
N ASP A 31 -17.53 -7.77 -27.02
CA ASP A 31 -17.73 -8.76 -28.08
C ASP A 31 -18.07 -8.07 -29.40
N ALA A 32 -17.04 -7.63 -30.14
CA ALA A 32 -17.13 -7.37 -31.58
C ALA A 32 -15.75 -7.01 -32.16
N ALA A 33 -14.83 -7.96 -32.27
CA ALA A 33 -13.68 -7.83 -33.17
C ALA A 33 -13.05 -9.19 -33.52
N THR A 34 -13.72 -9.97 -34.36
CA THR A 34 -13.05 -11.07 -35.09
C THR A 34 -13.78 -11.41 -36.39
N ALA A 35 -12.98 -11.78 -37.40
CA ALA A 35 -13.30 -12.28 -38.75
C ALA A 35 -13.54 -11.18 -39.81
N THR A 36 -12.78 -11.10 -40.90
CA THR A 36 -12.63 -12.16 -41.92
C THR A 36 -11.43 -11.94 -42.86
N ASN A 37 -10.79 -13.04 -43.26
CA ASN A 37 -9.88 -13.20 -44.40
C ASN A 37 -10.69 -13.62 -45.65
N GLY A 38 -10.18 -13.37 -46.86
CA GLY A 38 -10.67 -14.05 -48.08
C GLY A 38 -10.10 -13.54 -49.41
N MET A 39 -9.33 -14.39 -50.09
CA MET A 39 -8.60 -14.22 -51.37
C MET A 39 -9.48 -14.06 -52.63
N SER A 40 -8.94 -13.38 -53.66
CA SER A 40 -8.82 -13.92 -55.04
C SER A 40 -8.05 -12.96 -55.98
N SER A 41 -7.08 -13.50 -56.74
CA SER A 41 -6.49 -12.88 -57.94
C SER A 41 -7.39 -13.06 -59.18
N PRO A 42 -7.20 -12.29 -60.25
CA PRO A 42 -6.40 -12.83 -61.37
C PRO A 42 -5.50 -11.81 -62.09
N ALA A 43 -4.59 -12.35 -62.90
CA ALA A 43 -3.55 -11.67 -63.65
C ALA A 43 -4.03 -10.96 -64.92
N SER A 44 -3.35 -9.88 -65.30
CA SER A 44 -2.99 -9.55 -66.69
C SER A 44 -1.99 -8.37 -66.75
N THR A 45 -0.92 -8.56 -67.53
CA THR A 45 0.02 -7.55 -68.08
C THR A 45 -0.27 -7.51 -69.60
N PRO A 46 0.17 -6.53 -70.42
CA PRO A 46 1.14 -5.44 -70.20
C PRO A 46 0.61 -4.05 -70.68
N THR A 47 1.29 -2.92 -70.49
CA THR A 47 2.22 -2.31 -71.47
C THR A 47 2.73 -0.98 -70.90
N SER A 48 3.98 -0.68 -71.21
CA SER A 48 4.80 0.50 -70.91
C SER A 48 4.14 1.89 -71.02
N VAL A 49 4.37 2.74 -70.02
CA VAL A 49 4.76 4.15 -70.21
C VAL A 49 5.77 4.51 -69.13
N VAL A 50 6.99 4.84 -69.56
CA VAL A 50 7.98 5.57 -68.77
C VAL A 50 7.44 6.98 -68.58
N GLN A 51 7.14 7.35 -67.35
CA GLN A 51 7.05 8.76 -66.95
C GLN A 51 7.72 8.91 -65.59
N GLN A 52 8.93 9.45 -65.61
CA GLN A 52 9.57 10.04 -64.45
C GLN A 52 8.67 11.19 -63.96
N SER A 53 7.89 10.95 -62.90
CA SER A 53 7.33 12.00 -62.05
C SER A 53 8.03 11.95 -60.70
N SER A 54 9.26 12.42 -60.68
CA SER A 54 9.87 12.99 -59.49
C SER A 54 9.06 14.22 -59.09
N GLY A 55 8.17 14.09 -58.11
CA GLY A 55 7.56 15.24 -57.44
C GLY A 55 6.08 15.06 -57.10
N GLY A 56 5.75 15.27 -55.82
CA GLY A 56 4.41 15.75 -55.47
C GLY A 56 3.63 14.98 -54.41
N THR A 57 4.27 14.31 -53.44
CA THR A 57 3.56 13.94 -52.19
C THR A 57 3.81 14.92 -51.04
N SER A 58 4.79 15.83 -51.16
CA SER A 58 5.04 16.89 -50.18
C SER A 58 4.22 18.17 -50.40
N THR A 59 3.45 18.29 -51.48
CA THR A 59 2.73 19.54 -51.84
C THR A 59 1.27 19.61 -51.39
N PHE A 60 0.68 18.52 -50.89
CA PHE A 60 -0.75 18.51 -50.55
C PHE A 60 -1.09 19.29 -49.27
N LEU A 61 -0.20 19.26 -48.25
CA LEU A 61 -0.37 20.02 -47.00
C LEU A 61 0.14 21.45 -47.11
N SER A 62 1.20 21.69 -47.89
CA SER A 62 1.77 23.02 -48.06
C SER A 62 0.82 24.00 -48.74
N HIS A 63 -0.11 23.54 -49.58
CA HIS A 63 -1.08 24.43 -50.25
C HIS A 63 -2.29 24.79 -49.37
N LYS A 64 -2.49 24.10 -48.23
CA LYS A 64 -3.65 24.29 -47.34
C LYS A 64 -3.33 25.11 -46.08
N LEU A 65 -2.07 25.21 -45.69
CA LEU A 65 -1.62 25.93 -44.49
C LEU A 65 -0.86 27.20 -44.88
N THR A 66 -1.28 28.34 -44.33
CA THR A 66 -0.58 29.62 -44.49
C THR A 66 0.77 29.60 -43.76
N ALA A 67 1.67 30.52 -44.10
CA ALA A 67 2.96 30.65 -43.39
C ALA A 67 2.77 30.97 -41.90
N ALA A 68 1.70 31.70 -41.55
CA ALA A 68 1.33 31.97 -40.17
C ALA A 68 0.94 30.68 -39.44
N ASP A 69 0.07 29.85 -40.03
CA ASP A 69 -0.37 28.58 -39.42
C ASP A 69 0.82 27.63 -39.15
N ARG A 70 1.77 27.55 -40.09
CA ARG A 70 2.97 26.70 -39.94
C ARG A 70 3.85 27.15 -38.77
N THR A 71 3.98 28.46 -38.61
CA THR A 71 4.75 29.10 -37.53
C THR A 71 4.04 28.90 -36.20
N GLU A 72 2.72 29.04 -36.15
CA GLU A 72 1.91 28.80 -34.95
C GLU A 72 1.97 27.34 -34.49
N ILE A 73 1.84 26.37 -35.41
CA ILE A 73 1.96 24.93 -35.10
C ILE A 73 3.35 24.64 -34.52
N PHE A 74 4.40 25.22 -35.09
CA PHE A 74 5.78 25.07 -34.61
C PHE A 74 5.95 25.60 -33.18
N TRP A 75 5.52 26.83 -32.90
CA TRP A 75 5.63 27.41 -31.56
C TRP A 75 4.76 26.70 -30.54
N THR A 76 3.60 26.17 -30.95
CA THR A 76 2.75 25.33 -30.11
C THR A 76 3.48 24.05 -29.71
N ALA A 77 4.12 23.35 -30.67
CA ALA A 77 4.89 22.15 -30.40
C ALA A 77 6.03 22.41 -29.40
N THR A 78 6.81 23.47 -29.65
CA THR A 78 7.91 23.90 -28.78
C THR A 78 7.39 24.28 -27.39
N GLY A 79 6.30 25.04 -27.31
CA GLY A 79 5.67 25.43 -26.05
C GLY A 79 5.22 24.23 -25.21
N ILE A 80 4.60 23.22 -25.83
CA ILE A 80 4.24 21.96 -25.16
C ILE A 80 5.49 21.24 -24.65
N ALA A 81 6.53 21.09 -25.47
CA ALA A 81 7.74 20.38 -25.09
C ALA A 81 8.47 21.05 -23.90
N VAL A 82 8.55 22.39 -23.90
CA VAL A 82 9.12 23.17 -22.79
C VAL A 82 8.29 23.01 -21.52
N ALA A 83 6.97 23.16 -21.62
CA ALA A 83 6.07 23.01 -20.47
C ALA A 83 6.17 21.60 -19.85
N VAL A 84 6.18 20.56 -20.69
CA VAL A 84 6.35 19.17 -20.24
C VAL A 84 7.71 18.96 -19.57
N SER A 85 8.78 19.52 -20.11
CA SER A 85 10.13 19.42 -19.52
C SER A 85 10.19 20.07 -18.14
N LEU A 86 9.53 21.22 -17.95
CA LEU A 86 9.41 21.87 -16.65
C LEU A 86 8.61 21.04 -15.66
N VAL A 87 7.47 20.48 -16.09
CA VAL A 87 6.65 19.59 -15.24
C VAL A 87 7.41 18.34 -14.85
N GLN A 88 8.12 17.71 -15.79
CA GLN A 88 8.96 16.55 -15.52
C GLN A 88 10.07 16.88 -14.52
N GLY A 89 10.75 18.01 -14.69
CA GLY A 89 11.77 18.51 -13.76
C GLY A 89 11.21 18.77 -12.35
N ALA A 90 10.02 19.36 -12.26
CA ALA A 90 9.35 19.61 -10.98
C ALA A 90 8.95 18.31 -10.27
N ILE A 91 8.39 17.32 -11.00
CA ILE A 91 7.99 16.02 -10.42
C ILE A 91 9.21 15.25 -9.93
N THR A 92 10.27 15.18 -10.73
CA THR A 92 11.51 14.47 -10.35
C THR A 92 12.15 15.12 -9.12
N THR A 93 12.29 16.44 -9.12
CA THR A 93 12.78 17.20 -7.96
C THR A 93 11.92 16.99 -6.72
N LEU A 94 10.58 16.97 -6.86
CA LEU A 94 9.68 16.71 -5.74
C LEU A 94 9.87 15.29 -5.17
N ILE A 95 10.05 14.28 -6.03
CA ILE A 95 10.33 12.90 -5.60
C ILE A 95 11.65 12.85 -4.83
N ASP A 96 12.70 13.47 -5.36
CA ASP A 96 14.02 13.51 -4.72
C ASP A 96 13.96 14.18 -3.34
N ILE A 97 13.28 15.32 -3.23
CA ILE A 97 13.05 16.00 -1.94
C ILE A 97 12.26 15.10 -0.98
N CYS A 98 11.22 14.42 -1.47
CA CYS A 98 10.43 13.55 -0.61
C CYS A 98 11.25 12.37 -0.06
N GLU A 99 12.15 11.82 -0.87
CA GLU A 99 13.03 10.73 -0.44
C GLU A 99 14.17 11.23 0.48
N SER A 100 14.77 12.40 0.19
CA SER A 100 15.86 12.97 1.00
C SER A 100 15.39 13.46 2.37
N GLU A 101 14.21 14.08 2.44
CA GLU A 101 13.61 14.61 3.68
C GLU A 101 12.79 13.56 4.45
N GLY A 102 12.67 12.34 3.91
CA GLY A 102 11.90 11.25 4.54
C GLY A 102 10.38 11.48 4.56
N LEU A 103 9.84 12.23 3.59
CA LEU A 103 8.41 12.48 3.37
C LEU A 103 7.73 11.27 2.72
N TRP A 104 7.89 10.10 3.33
CA TRP A 104 7.53 8.81 2.74
C TRP A 104 6.04 8.64 2.49
N THR A 105 5.16 9.21 3.34
CA THR A 105 3.72 9.19 3.09
C THR A 105 3.35 9.95 1.81
N ILE A 106 3.97 11.10 1.55
CA ILE A 106 3.79 11.83 0.29
C ILE A 106 4.34 11.00 -0.87
N ARG A 107 5.58 10.50 -0.75
CA ARG A 107 6.25 9.73 -1.80
C ARG A 107 5.47 8.49 -2.23
N PHE A 108 4.94 7.72 -1.28
CA PHE A 108 4.19 6.50 -1.58
C PHE A 108 2.80 6.83 -2.13
N SER A 109 2.14 7.88 -1.62
CA SER A 109 0.88 8.38 -2.16
C SER A 109 1.03 8.80 -3.62
N LEU A 110 2.09 9.56 -3.92
CA LEU A 110 2.48 9.92 -5.28
C LEU A 110 2.72 8.67 -6.13
N GLY A 111 3.52 7.72 -5.66
CA GLY A 111 3.84 6.49 -6.40
C GLY A 111 2.63 5.70 -6.90
N ARG A 112 1.47 5.79 -6.22
CA ARG A 112 0.21 5.16 -6.68
C ARG A 112 -0.30 5.74 -7.99
N ARG A 113 -0.10 7.04 -8.21
CA ARG A 113 -0.62 7.80 -9.36
C ARG A 113 0.43 8.01 -10.45
N GLU A 114 1.61 7.42 -10.27
CA GLU A 114 2.77 7.64 -11.12
C GLU A 114 2.54 7.32 -12.59
N HIS A 115 1.81 6.24 -12.86
CA HIS A 115 1.44 5.84 -14.21
C HIS A 115 0.57 6.89 -14.93
N PHE A 116 -0.29 7.64 -14.23
CA PHE A 116 -1.17 8.62 -14.87
C PHE A 116 -0.41 9.85 -15.38
N TRP A 117 0.44 10.46 -14.57
CA TRP A 117 1.17 11.66 -15.03
C TRP A 117 2.25 11.32 -16.05
N TRP A 118 2.92 10.16 -15.95
CA TRP A 118 3.86 9.74 -16.99
C TRP A 118 3.15 9.48 -18.33
N THR A 119 1.92 8.97 -18.28
CA THR A 119 1.07 8.88 -19.49
C THR A 119 0.74 10.25 -20.04
N GLY A 120 0.36 11.21 -19.19
CA GLY A 120 0.12 12.60 -19.60
C GLY A 120 1.33 13.25 -20.25
N ILE A 121 2.52 13.08 -19.66
CA ILE A 121 3.80 13.55 -20.21
C ILE A 121 4.08 12.90 -21.56
N ALA A 122 3.94 11.57 -21.67
CA ALA A 122 4.18 10.85 -22.92
C ALA A 122 3.21 11.28 -24.03
N LEU A 123 1.93 11.41 -23.74
CA LEU A 123 0.92 11.87 -24.70
C LEU A 123 1.18 13.30 -25.17
N ALA A 124 1.58 14.20 -24.26
CA ALA A 124 1.91 15.58 -24.60
C ALA A 124 3.16 15.67 -25.51
N LEU A 125 4.19 14.85 -25.25
CA LEU A 125 5.38 14.78 -26.10
C LEU A 125 5.06 14.19 -27.49
N ILE A 126 4.24 13.15 -27.55
CA ILE A 126 3.79 12.56 -28.83
C ILE A 126 2.95 13.58 -29.63
N ALA A 127 2.07 14.34 -28.97
CA ALA A 127 1.31 15.40 -29.62
C ALA A 127 2.22 16.52 -30.15
N SER A 128 3.21 16.95 -29.35
CA SER A 128 4.23 17.91 -29.78
C SER A 128 5.03 17.38 -30.99
N LEU A 129 5.39 16.09 -31.00
CA LEU A 129 6.09 15.45 -32.11
C LEU A 129 5.24 15.42 -33.38
N GLY A 130 3.95 15.10 -33.25
CA GLY A 130 2.99 15.17 -34.34
C GLY A 130 2.90 16.57 -34.93
N CYS A 131 2.82 17.61 -34.09
CA CYS A 131 2.83 19.00 -34.53
C CYS A 131 4.13 19.39 -35.25
N MET A 132 5.31 18.98 -34.75
CA MET A 132 6.58 19.22 -35.44
C MET A 132 6.64 18.54 -36.81
N ILE A 133 6.23 17.27 -36.90
CA ILE A 133 6.20 16.53 -38.18
C ILE A 133 5.24 17.20 -39.16
N LEU A 134 4.06 17.64 -38.71
CA LEU A 134 3.11 18.38 -39.56
C LEU A 134 3.69 19.72 -40.05
N SER A 135 4.39 20.47 -39.19
CA SER A 135 5.06 21.71 -39.58
C SER A 135 6.15 21.44 -40.62
N PHE A 136 6.95 20.39 -40.42
CA PHE A 136 7.99 19.96 -41.36
C PHE A 136 7.41 19.52 -42.71
N LEU A 137 6.38 18.68 -42.71
CA LEU A 137 5.68 18.26 -43.93
C LEU A 137 4.98 19.42 -44.64
N ALA A 138 4.58 20.46 -43.91
CA ALA A 138 4.05 21.69 -44.48
C ALA A 138 5.15 22.59 -45.08
N GLY A 139 6.42 22.18 -45.06
CA GLY A 139 7.54 22.86 -45.70
C GLY A 139 8.41 23.69 -44.76
N ASN A 140 8.24 23.59 -43.44
CA ASN A 140 9.15 24.19 -42.47
C ASN A 140 10.35 23.25 -42.22
N ASN A 141 11.22 23.15 -43.22
CA ASN A 141 12.29 22.12 -43.26
C ASN A 141 13.51 22.43 -42.38
N ASN A 142 13.51 23.57 -41.68
CA ASN A 142 14.69 24.06 -40.94
C ASN A 142 14.92 23.34 -39.59
N ASP A 143 13.98 22.50 -39.14
CA ASP A 143 14.05 21.88 -37.79
C ASP A 143 14.02 20.34 -37.79
N SER A 144 14.80 19.72 -38.68
CA SER A 144 14.99 18.26 -38.68
C SER A 144 15.63 17.73 -37.38
N LEU A 145 16.50 18.54 -36.77
CA LEU A 145 17.15 18.21 -35.50
C LEU A 145 16.16 18.22 -34.33
N GLY A 146 15.23 19.19 -34.26
CA GLY A 146 14.17 19.23 -33.26
C GLY A 146 13.27 17.99 -33.30
N ILE A 147 12.93 17.49 -34.50
CA ILE A 147 12.16 16.25 -34.67
C ILE A 147 12.91 15.05 -34.09
N ILE A 148 14.21 14.92 -34.39
CA ILE A 148 15.03 13.81 -33.87
C ILE A 148 15.13 13.88 -32.35
N LEU A 149 15.42 15.05 -31.79
CA LEU A 149 15.51 15.24 -30.34
C LEU A 149 14.18 14.95 -29.65
N LEU A 150 13.06 15.45 -30.19
CA LEU A 150 11.75 15.25 -29.61
C LEU A 150 11.28 13.79 -29.76
N SER A 151 11.63 13.12 -30.85
CA SER A 151 11.40 11.69 -31.03
C SER A 151 12.17 10.84 -30.01
N ALA A 152 13.45 11.16 -29.78
CA ALA A 152 14.26 10.51 -28.76
C ALA A 152 13.71 10.76 -27.35
N ALA A 153 13.34 12.00 -27.03
CA ALA A 153 12.75 12.37 -25.75
C ALA A 153 11.38 11.68 -25.52
N SER A 154 10.52 11.63 -26.53
CA SER A 154 9.24 10.92 -26.49
C SER A 154 9.43 9.42 -26.26
N SER A 155 10.38 8.81 -26.97
CA SER A 155 10.72 7.40 -26.81
C SER A 155 11.24 7.10 -25.40
N LEU A 156 12.14 7.96 -24.88
CA LEU A 156 12.62 7.86 -23.51
C LEU A 156 11.47 7.99 -22.50
N ALA A 157 10.59 8.99 -22.65
CA ALA A 157 9.42 9.18 -21.80
C ALA A 157 8.53 7.93 -21.74
N VAL A 158 8.25 7.32 -22.89
CA VAL A 158 7.42 6.10 -22.99
C VAL A 158 8.13 4.90 -22.38
N PHE A 159 9.33 4.56 -22.84
CA PHE A 159 9.98 3.28 -22.49
C PHE A 159 10.68 3.29 -21.14
N ARG A 160 11.22 4.44 -20.72
CA ARG A 160 11.95 4.55 -19.44
C ARG A 160 11.04 4.88 -18.27
N TYR A 161 9.93 5.59 -18.49
CA TYR A 161 9.09 6.09 -17.41
C TYR A 161 7.65 5.57 -17.46
N ALA A 162 6.89 5.86 -18.52
CA ALA A 162 5.48 5.49 -18.59
C ALA A 162 5.25 3.97 -18.54
N TRP A 163 5.98 3.22 -19.36
CA TRP A 163 5.83 1.77 -19.42
C TRP A 163 6.20 1.06 -18.09
N PRO A 164 7.35 1.34 -17.47
CA PRO A 164 7.64 0.81 -16.14
C PRO A 164 6.63 1.22 -15.06
N ALA A 165 6.15 2.47 -15.08
CA ALA A 165 5.13 2.94 -14.14
C ALA A 165 3.82 2.14 -14.28
N TRP A 166 3.37 1.89 -15.51
CA TRP A 166 2.21 1.04 -15.78
C TRP A 166 2.42 -0.40 -15.32
N ARG A 167 3.59 -0.98 -15.59
CA ARG A 167 3.93 -2.35 -15.16
C ARG A 167 3.94 -2.47 -13.63
N ASN A 168 4.33 -1.41 -12.91
CA ASN A 168 4.46 -1.41 -11.46
C ASN A 168 3.24 -0.85 -10.71
N ARG A 169 2.18 -0.40 -11.40
CA ARG A 169 1.02 0.26 -10.78
C ARG A 169 0.40 -0.53 -9.62
N HIS A 170 0.24 -1.83 -9.82
CA HIS A 170 -0.38 -2.72 -8.83
C HIS A 170 0.54 -2.95 -7.64
N TYR A 171 1.84 -3.10 -7.89
CA TYR A 171 2.85 -3.13 -6.83
C TYR A 171 2.86 -1.82 -6.03
N CYS A 172 2.80 -0.65 -6.66
CA CYS A 172 2.74 0.63 -5.96
C CYS A 172 1.48 0.75 -5.09
N SER A 173 0.34 0.22 -5.54
CA SER A 173 -0.89 0.16 -4.74
C SER A 173 -0.73 -0.74 -3.52
N ASN A 174 -0.23 -1.97 -3.73
CA ASN A 174 0.01 -2.92 -2.64
C ASN A 174 1.07 -2.42 -1.67
N ARG A 175 2.10 -1.72 -2.17
CA ARG A 175 3.13 -1.07 -1.35
C ARG A 175 2.52 0.02 -0.49
N TRP A 176 1.64 0.86 -1.03
CA TRP A 176 0.91 1.81 -0.21
C TRP A 176 0.14 1.09 0.91
N MET A 177 -0.68 0.10 0.58
CA MET A 177 -1.49 -0.61 1.58
C MET A 177 -0.65 -1.34 2.62
N ALA A 178 0.41 -2.04 2.20
CA ALA A 178 1.33 -2.75 3.06
C ALA A 178 2.02 -1.82 4.06
N TRP A 179 2.19 -0.54 3.72
CA TRP A 179 2.87 0.44 4.57
C TRP A 179 1.93 1.38 5.32
N THR A 180 0.69 1.57 4.86
CA THR A 180 -0.27 2.53 5.42
C THR A 180 -1.56 1.93 5.95
N GLY A 181 -1.73 0.61 5.90
CA GLY A 181 -2.89 -0.04 6.51
C GLY A 181 -2.92 0.13 8.04
N PRO A 182 -3.81 -0.60 8.74
CA PRO A 182 -3.89 -0.54 10.20
C PRO A 182 -2.51 -0.75 10.83
N SER A 183 -2.24 -0.09 11.94
CA SER A 183 -0.99 -0.23 12.66
C SER A 183 -1.28 -0.66 14.08
N ARG A 184 -0.41 -1.51 14.61
CA ARG A 184 -0.45 -1.97 15.99
C ARG A 184 0.77 -1.42 16.71
N THR A 185 0.54 -0.75 17.84
CA THR A 185 1.59 -0.13 18.65
C THR A 185 1.35 -0.43 20.12
N GLY A 186 2.41 -0.72 20.88
CA GLY A 186 2.36 -0.75 22.33
C GLY A 186 2.22 0.67 22.92
N ILE A 187 1.28 0.85 23.85
CA ILE A 187 1.11 2.08 24.60
C ILE A 187 1.47 1.85 26.08
N ASP A 188 2.15 2.83 26.66
CA ASP A 188 2.55 2.83 28.06
C ASP A 188 1.33 2.81 28.99
N ALA A 189 1.44 2.11 30.11
CA ALA A 189 0.41 1.97 31.14
C ALA A 189 -0.22 3.30 31.56
N THR A 190 0.56 4.37 31.61
CA THR A 190 0.12 5.71 32.02
C THR A 190 -0.75 6.41 30.97
N LEU A 191 -0.73 5.96 29.72
CA LEU A 191 -1.51 6.53 28.62
C LEU A 191 -2.85 5.79 28.41
N VAL A 192 -2.93 4.52 28.82
CA VAL A 192 -4.12 3.68 28.67
C VAL A 192 -5.38 4.34 29.25
N PRO A 193 -5.36 4.93 30.47
CA PRO A 193 -6.57 5.52 31.05
C PRO A 193 -7.11 6.74 30.31
N LEU A 194 -6.30 7.35 29.43
CA LEU A 194 -6.73 8.50 28.62
C LEU A 194 -7.68 8.06 27.49
N ILE A 195 -7.68 6.79 27.14
CA ILE A 195 -8.54 6.21 26.10
C ILE A 195 -9.82 5.72 26.78
N SER A 196 -10.76 6.64 26.99
CA SER A 196 -12.04 6.35 27.66
C SER A 196 -13.23 6.88 26.85
N GLY A 197 -14.34 6.14 26.84
CA GLY A 197 -15.58 6.54 26.18
C GLY A 197 -15.87 5.80 24.87
N LEU A 198 -17.01 6.11 24.24
CA LEU A 198 -17.53 5.42 23.05
C LEU A 198 -16.83 5.83 21.74
N ASN A 199 -16.07 6.93 21.74
CA ASN A 199 -15.27 7.37 20.60
C ASN A 199 -14.21 8.40 21.06
N PRO A 200 -13.13 7.97 21.72
CA PRO A 200 -12.22 8.89 22.41
C PRO A 200 -11.43 9.78 21.45
N TRP A 201 -11.16 9.31 20.23
CA TRP A 201 -10.14 9.92 19.37
C TRP A 201 -10.48 11.31 18.84
N PRO A 202 -11.71 11.60 18.35
CA PRO A 202 -12.05 12.94 17.89
C PRO A 202 -12.03 13.99 19.00
N GLU A 203 -12.32 13.61 20.24
CA GLU A 203 -12.25 14.50 21.41
C GLU A 203 -10.78 14.75 21.80
N LEU A 204 -10.01 13.67 21.97
CA LEU A 204 -8.58 13.75 22.29
C LEU A 204 -7.78 14.55 21.23
N SER A 205 -8.15 14.44 19.96
CA SER A 205 -7.49 15.17 18.85
C SER A 205 -7.76 16.68 18.90
N LYS A 206 -8.96 17.13 19.30
CA LYS A 206 -9.29 18.56 19.41
C LYS A 206 -8.48 19.26 20.48
N ASP A 207 -8.21 18.57 21.58
CA ASP A 207 -7.55 19.15 22.75
C ASP A 207 -6.04 19.29 22.55
N VAL A 208 -5.46 18.57 21.58
CA VAL A 208 -4.01 18.55 21.36
C VAL A 208 -3.62 19.62 20.33
N SER A 209 -3.14 20.77 20.82
CA SER A 209 -2.58 21.82 19.97
C SER A 209 -1.24 21.38 19.35
N ILE A 210 -1.17 21.48 18.02
CA ILE A 210 0.02 21.38 17.13
C ILE A 210 1.15 20.51 17.68
N VAL A 211 1.03 19.19 17.56
CA VAL A 211 2.20 18.32 17.72
C VAL A 211 3.08 18.48 16.48
N LYS A 212 4.39 18.70 16.68
CA LYS A 212 5.36 18.64 15.59
C LYS A 212 5.30 17.25 14.94
N GLN A 213 4.78 17.19 13.72
CA GLN A 213 4.67 15.95 12.97
C GLN A 213 6.06 15.43 12.57
N HIS A 214 6.24 14.12 12.64
CA HIS A 214 7.41 13.48 12.06
C HIS A 214 7.36 13.59 10.53
N PRO A 215 8.48 13.76 9.79
CA PRO A 215 8.48 13.90 8.33
C PRO A 215 7.69 12.80 7.60
N VAL A 216 7.80 11.55 8.07
CA VAL A 216 7.04 10.39 7.59
C VAL A 216 5.52 10.61 7.65
N ASP A 217 5.02 11.38 8.62
CA ASP A 217 3.58 11.57 8.87
C ASP A 217 2.99 12.74 8.06
N ILE A 218 3.85 13.56 7.44
CA ILE A 218 3.45 14.72 6.65
C ILE A 218 2.71 14.25 5.39
N ARG A 219 1.65 14.98 5.04
CA ARG A 219 0.75 14.69 3.92
C ARG A 219 0.56 15.95 3.08
N LEU A 220 0.20 15.76 1.81
CA LEU A 220 -0.23 16.88 0.98
C LEU A 220 -1.61 17.38 1.45
N PRO A 221 -1.78 18.68 1.73
CA PRO A 221 -3.04 19.26 2.21
C PRO A 221 -4.02 19.49 1.06
N LEU A 222 -4.30 18.45 0.26
CA LEU A 222 -5.12 18.57 -0.95
C LEU A 222 -6.63 18.69 -0.65
N SER A 223 -7.07 18.27 0.54
CA SER A 223 -8.45 18.39 1.00
C SER A 223 -8.49 18.35 2.53
N LYS A 224 -9.48 19.01 3.16
CA LYS A 224 -9.72 18.86 4.60
C LYS A 224 -9.92 17.37 4.90
N PRO A 225 -9.04 16.72 5.68
CA PRO A 225 -9.19 15.31 5.96
C PRO A 225 -10.39 15.13 6.89
N THR A 226 -11.27 14.18 6.55
CA THR A 226 -12.32 13.70 7.47
C THR A 226 -11.75 12.84 8.59
N LEU A 227 -10.49 12.42 8.45
CA LEU A 227 -9.77 11.53 9.33
C LEU A 227 -8.69 12.29 10.11
N ILE A 228 -8.40 11.82 11.31
CA ILE A 228 -7.39 12.38 12.23
C ILE A 228 -6.00 12.18 11.63
N PRO A 229 -5.26 13.24 11.25
CA PRO A 229 -3.96 13.11 10.62
C PRO A 229 -2.83 12.78 11.60
N GLU A 230 -2.97 13.14 12.89
CA GLU A 230 -1.97 12.95 13.94
C GLU A 230 -1.82 11.47 14.34
N ASP A 231 -0.63 11.12 14.84
CA ASP A 231 -0.35 9.81 15.42
C ASP A 231 -1.06 9.67 16.78
N PRO A 232 -1.78 8.56 17.06
CA PRO A 232 -2.50 8.39 18.32
C PRO A 232 -1.58 8.44 19.54
N THR A 233 -0.35 7.92 19.44
CA THR A 233 0.60 7.97 20.56
C THR A 233 1.07 9.39 20.85
N ASP A 234 1.16 10.23 19.81
CA ASP A 234 1.51 11.64 19.95
C ASP A 234 0.36 12.46 20.55
N ILE A 235 -0.89 12.15 20.17
CA ILE A 235 -2.11 12.70 20.81
C ILE A 235 -2.11 12.38 22.31
N LEU A 236 -1.93 11.10 22.67
CA LEU A 236 -1.96 10.67 24.07
C LEU A 236 -0.85 11.32 24.90
N LYS A 237 0.38 11.40 24.36
CA LYS A 237 1.51 12.06 25.02
C LYS A 237 1.24 13.56 25.23
N ALA A 238 0.68 14.24 24.23
CA ALA A 238 0.35 15.65 24.35
C ALA A 238 -0.75 15.88 25.39
N ARG A 239 -1.79 15.05 25.40
CA ARG A 239 -2.85 15.12 26.41
C ARG A 239 -2.32 14.88 27.83
N LYS A 240 -1.45 13.87 28.01
CA LYS A 240 -0.79 13.62 29.30
C LYS A 240 -0.03 14.85 29.79
N ARG A 241 0.79 15.47 28.93
CA ARG A 241 1.54 16.70 29.27
C ARG A 241 0.63 17.85 29.68
N GLN A 242 -0.53 18.02 29.02
CA GLN A 242 -1.49 19.05 29.40
C GLN A 242 -2.06 18.81 30.79
N LEU A 243 -2.47 17.58 31.10
CA LEU A 243 -2.99 17.22 32.42
C LEU A 243 -1.94 17.43 33.52
N GLU A 244 -0.68 17.09 33.26
CA GLU A 244 0.43 17.35 34.19
C GLU A 244 0.65 18.86 34.43
N LEU A 245 0.52 19.68 33.40
CA LEU A 245 0.62 21.14 33.50
C LEU A 245 -0.58 21.75 34.26
N GLU A 246 -1.80 21.27 34.02
CA GLU A 246 -3.00 21.70 34.73
C GLU A 246 -2.93 21.35 36.22
N ALA A 247 -2.47 20.13 36.53
CA ALA A 247 -2.22 19.69 37.89
C ALA A 247 -1.16 20.56 38.59
N SER A 248 -0.10 20.94 37.88
CA SER A 248 0.95 21.83 38.40
C SER A 248 0.45 23.27 38.66
N ARG A 249 -0.61 23.71 37.98
CA ARG A 249 -1.23 25.04 38.18
C ARG A 249 -2.24 25.08 39.32
N THR A 250 -2.80 23.95 39.71
CA THR A 250 -3.87 23.85 40.72
C THR A 250 -3.35 23.54 42.13
N VAL A 251 -2.07 23.15 42.27
CA VAL A 251 -1.44 22.87 43.57
C VAL A 251 -0.62 24.08 44.04
N GLY A 252 -1.07 24.73 45.11
CA GLY A 252 -0.29 25.69 45.92
C GLY A 252 0.90 25.01 46.65
N PRO A 253 1.64 25.71 47.54
CA PRO A 253 2.97 25.29 48.01
C PRO A 253 2.99 23.90 48.68
N PRO A 254 4.17 23.23 48.69
CA PRO A 254 4.26 21.78 48.69
C PRO A 254 3.88 21.20 50.06
N GLY A 255 2.77 20.48 50.10
CA GLY A 255 2.44 19.53 51.14
C GLY A 255 2.24 18.17 50.49
N ASP A 256 3.18 17.26 50.73
CA ASP A 256 3.23 15.84 50.37
C ASP A 256 1.88 15.19 50.01
N ARG A 257 1.44 15.37 48.77
CA ARG A 257 0.36 14.58 48.18
C ARG A 257 0.79 14.15 46.80
N GLU A 258 1.21 12.89 46.69
CA GLU A 258 1.21 12.18 45.41
C GLU A 258 -0.11 12.46 44.71
N ILE A 259 -0.04 13.11 43.55
CA ILE A 259 -1.20 13.33 42.70
C ILE A 259 -1.59 11.96 42.14
N LYS A 260 -2.42 11.23 42.90
CA LYS A 260 -3.23 10.15 42.36
C LYS A 260 -4.22 10.79 41.41
N VAL A 261 -3.82 10.94 40.15
CA VAL A 261 -4.75 11.17 39.05
C VAL A 261 -5.80 10.06 39.17
N ALA A 262 -7.00 10.42 39.60
CA ALA A 262 -8.09 9.48 39.82
C ALA A 262 -8.33 8.78 38.48
N THR A 263 -7.81 7.56 38.38
CA THR A 263 -7.90 6.73 37.20
C THR A 263 -9.33 6.20 37.21
N PRO A 264 -10.21 6.59 36.27
CA PRO A 264 -11.47 5.89 36.13
C PRO A 264 -11.09 4.46 35.75
N GLY A 265 -11.16 3.53 36.70
CA GLY A 265 -10.94 2.13 36.44
C GLY A 265 -11.89 1.72 35.30
N THR A 266 -11.33 1.30 34.18
CA THR A 266 -12.10 0.80 33.04
C THR A 266 -12.71 -0.53 33.45
N LYS A 267 -13.85 -0.48 34.17
CA LYS A 267 -14.62 -1.67 34.58
C LYS A 267 -15.20 -2.43 33.39
N ASN A 268 -15.25 -1.79 32.22
CA ASN A 268 -15.75 -2.39 31.00
C ASN A 268 -14.58 -2.82 30.10
N PRO A 269 -14.64 -4.03 29.50
CA PRO A 269 -13.67 -4.43 28.50
C PRO A 269 -13.63 -3.42 27.34
N PRO A 270 -12.47 -3.21 26.71
CA PRO A 270 -12.33 -2.23 25.64
C PRO A 270 -13.28 -2.57 24.48
N ASP A 271 -13.91 -1.54 23.94
CA ASP A 271 -14.70 -1.63 22.72
C ASP A 271 -13.79 -1.52 21.48
N ASP A 272 -14.22 -2.10 20.37
CA ASP A 272 -13.48 -2.12 19.11
C ASP A 272 -13.25 -0.71 18.55
N SER A 273 -14.13 0.24 18.89
CA SER A 273 -14.01 1.66 18.57
C SER A 273 -12.79 2.34 19.20
N THR A 274 -12.31 1.81 20.34
CA THR A 274 -11.12 2.34 21.02
C THR A 274 -9.82 1.90 20.35
N GLY A 275 -9.85 0.74 19.67
CA GLY A 275 -8.66 0.10 19.13
C GLY A 275 -7.82 -0.69 20.14
N LEU A 276 -8.19 -0.70 21.43
CA LEU A 276 -7.42 -1.40 22.47
C LEU A 276 -7.68 -2.90 22.46
N TYR A 277 -6.61 -3.68 22.49
CA TYR A 277 -6.71 -5.12 22.72
C TYR A 277 -6.91 -5.40 24.21
N ALA A 278 -7.88 -6.23 24.54
CA ALA A 278 -7.93 -6.92 25.82
C ALA A 278 -6.76 -7.93 26.00
N PRO A 279 -6.32 -8.21 27.24
CA PRO A 279 -6.78 -7.60 28.47
C PRO A 279 -6.13 -6.23 28.68
N VAL A 280 -6.87 -5.30 29.27
CA VAL A 280 -6.33 -4.02 29.73
C VAL A 280 -6.13 -4.14 31.24
N LEU A 281 -4.88 -4.38 31.66
CA LEU A 281 -4.54 -4.55 33.07
C LEU A 281 -4.06 -3.24 33.67
N ASP A 282 -4.53 -2.94 34.88
CA ASP A 282 -4.14 -1.73 35.61
C ASP A 282 -2.61 -1.68 35.79
N GLY A 283 -2.01 -0.54 35.46
CA GLY A 283 -0.57 -0.34 35.55
C GLY A 283 0.27 -1.09 34.51
N SER A 284 -0.36 -1.76 33.53
CA SER A 284 0.35 -2.49 32.47
C SER A 284 0.22 -1.79 31.11
N SER A 285 1.23 -1.98 30.26
CA SER A 285 1.17 -1.50 28.87
C SER A 285 0.10 -2.26 28.10
N ALA A 286 -0.57 -1.58 27.17
CA ALA A 286 -1.60 -2.19 26.34
C ALA A 286 -1.19 -2.15 24.86
N SER A 287 -1.80 -3.00 24.05
CA SER A 287 -1.65 -2.97 22.61
C SER A 287 -2.79 -2.14 22.01
N LEU A 288 -2.47 -1.23 21.09
CA LEU A 288 -3.41 -0.38 20.37
C LEU A 288 -3.36 -0.66 18.87
N GLN A 289 -4.47 -1.08 18.27
CA GLN A 289 -4.68 -1.06 16.82
C GLN A 289 -5.30 0.26 16.42
N TRP A 290 -4.73 0.92 15.42
CA TRP A 290 -5.24 2.18 14.90
C TRP A 290 -5.13 2.26 13.39
N GLY A 291 -5.98 3.08 12.78
CA GLY A 291 -6.12 3.21 11.33
C GLY A 291 -7.46 3.84 10.96
N SER A 292 -7.82 3.76 9.69
CA SER A 292 -9.05 4.37 9.17
C SER A 292 -10.32 3.86 9.84
N MET A 293 -10.34 2.61 10.32
CA MET A 293 -11.50 2.02 10.98
C MET A 293 -11.91 2.71 12.29
N ILE A 294 -10.96 3.36 12.97
CA ILE A 294 -11.22 4.13 14.19
C ILE A 294 -10.96 5.63 13.98
N GLY A 295 -10.98 6.08 12.72
CA GLY A 295 -10.94 7.49 12.35
C GLY A 295 -9.56 8.08 12.04
N PHE A 296 -8.48 7.30 12.05
CA PHE A 296 -7.13 7.81 11.73
C PHE A 296 -6.81 7.74 10.25
N ALA A 297 -6.15 8.79 9.75
CA ALA A 297 -5.81 8.87 8.36
C ALA A 297 -4.62 7.93 8.04
N PRO A 298 -4.62 7.19 6.90
CA PRO A 298 -3.54 6.26 6.55
C PRO A 298 -2.18 6.96 6.42
N ARG A 299 -1.12 6.45 7.06
CA ARG A 299 0.24 6.98 6.93
C ARG A 299 1.25 5.85 6.87
N VAL A 300 2.38 6.10 6.23
CA VAL A 300 3.48 5.13 6.19
C VAL A 300 4.00 4.89 7.60
N SER A 301 4.19 3.62 7.98
CA SER A 301 4.81 3.30 9.26
C SER A 301 6.20 3.91 9.39
N ARG A 302 6.51 4.47 10.56
CA ARG A 302 7.87 4.91 10.92
C ARG A 302 8.91 3.77 10.88
N GLY A 303 8.47 2.50 10.79
CA GLY A 303 9.36 1.37 10.49
C GLY A 303 10.14 1.53 9.17
N ILE A 304 9.70 2.40 8.27
CA ILE A 304 10.38 2.66 6.99
C ILE A 304 11.79 3.19 7.16
N LEU A 305 12.07 3.87 8.27
CA LEU A 305 13.38 4.45 8.58
C LEU A 305 14.46 3.38 8.81
N ALA A 306 14.06 2.16 9.15
CA ALA A 306 14.97 1.03 9.36
C ALA A 306 15.18 0.20 8.08
N VAL A 307 14.51 0.53 6.97
CA VAL A 307 14.55 -0.27 5.74
C VAL A 307 15.60 0.30 4.78
N PRO A 308 16.45 -0.55 4.18
CA PRO A 308 17.39 -0.10 3.16
C PRO A 308 16.72 0.61 1.99
N GLN A 309 17.26 1.75 1.57
CA GLN A 309 16.69 2.58 0.49
C GLN A 309 16.48 1.81 -0.83
N ARG A 310 17.35 0.83 -1.14
CA ARG A 310 17.21 -0.04 -2.33
C ARG A 310 15.85 -0.77 -2.40
N LEU A 311 15.25 -1.08 -1.24
CA LEU A 311 13.95 -1.74 -1.14
C LEU A 311 12.78 -0.76 -1.23
N LEU A 312 13.02 0.54 -1.11
CA LEU A 312 11.98 1.59 -1.14
C LEU A 312 11.76 2.18 -2.54
N GLN A 313 12.59 1.80 -3.50
CA GLN A 313 12.49 2.20 -4.90
C GLN A 313 11.23 1.62 -5.58
N SER A 314 10.86 2.17 -6.75
CA SER A 314 9.73 1.67 -7.56
C SER A 314 9.99 0.29 -8.16
N THR A 315 11.25 -0.08 -8.33
CA THR A 315 11.74 -1.41 -8.71
C THR A 315 12.75 -1.89 -7.67
N PRO A 316 12.29 -2.36 -6.51
CA PRO A 316 13.18 -2.73 -5.41
C PRO A 316 14.00 -3.97 -5.76
N LEU A 317 15.24 -4.00 -5.27
CA LEU A 317 16.14 -5.14 -5.42
C LEU A 317 16.71 -5.56 -4.07
N THR A 318 16.90 -6.86 -3.88
CA THR A 318 17.70 -7.41 -2.77
C THR A 318 19.18 -7.02 -2.95
N ALA A 319 19.99 -7.18 -1.91
CA ALA A 319 21.43 -6.99 -1.96
C ALA A 319 22.11 -7.89 -3.01
N SER A 320 21.52 -9.07 -3.25
CA SER A 320 21.94 -10.02 -4.30
C SER A 320 21.39 -9.70 -5.70
N GLY A 321 20.60 -8.63 -5.87
CA GLY A 321 20.07 -8.21 -7.17
C GLY A 321 18.80 -8.94 -7.63
N HIS A 322 18.12 -9.69 -6.75
CA HIS A 322 16.83 -10.30 -7.04
C HIS A 322 15.68 -9.32 -6.81
N ASP A 323 14.50 -9.63 -7.35
CA ASP A 323 13.30 -8.80 -7.17
C ASP A 323 12.95 -8.67 -5.67
N GLY A 324 13.04 -7.44 -5.15
CA GLY A 324 12.81 -7.10 -3.74
C GLY A 324 11.39 -6.68 -3.44
N ARG A 325 10.43 -6.80 -4.38
CA ARG A 325 9.06 -6.31 -4.18
C ARG A 325 8.40 -6.94 -2.97
N ALA A 326 8.43 -8.26 -2.88
CA ALA A 326 7.79 -8.98 -1.80
C ALA A 326 8.47 -8.69 -0.44
N VAL A 327 9.80 -8.60 -0.42
CA VAL A 327 10.57 -8.18 0.76
C VAL A 327 10.15 -6.79 1.24
N CYS A 328 10.01 -5.82 0.33
CA CYS A 328 9.51 -4.47 0.66
C CYS A 328 8.08 -4.47 1.23
N LEU A 329 7.17 -5.30 0.69
CA LEU A 329 5.82 -5.43 1.23
C LEU A 329 5.84 -6.03 2.64
N THR A 330 6.63 -7.10 2.84
CA THR A 330 6.84 -7.74 4.15
C THR A 330 7.34 -6.73 5.18
N HIS A 331 8.35 -5.92 4.87
CA HIS A 331 8.82 -4.87 5.78
C HIS A 331 7.71 -3.88 6.16
N GLY A 332 6.85 -3.50 5.22
CA GLY A 332 5.72 -2.62 5.50
C GLY A 332 4.73 -3.24 6.48
N ILE A 333 4.33 -4.49 6.21
CA ILE A 333 3.39 -5.25 7.04
C ILE A 333 3.95 -5.43 8.45
N LEU A 334 5.15 -5.98 8.57
CA LEU A 334 5.79 -6.24 9.87
C LEU A 334 6.14 -4.94 10.61
N GLY A 335 6.56 -3.91 9.87
CA GLY A 335 6.83 -2.59 10.42
C GLY A 335 5.59 -1.88 10.97
N ARG A 336 4.38 -2.30 10.59
CA ARG A 336 3.10 -1.86 11.19
C ARG A 336 2.64 -2.76 12.32
N ASN A 337 3.12 -4.00 12.40
CA ASN A 337 2.70 -4.98 13.41
C ASN A 337 3.64 -4.99 14.63
N LYS A 338 3.83 -3.82 15.26
CA LYS A 338 4.73 -3.60 16.41
C LYS A 338 4.01 -3.87 17.74
N GLY A 339 3.53 -5.11 17.91
CA GLY A 339 2.92 -5.54 19.17
C GLY A 339 3.89 -5.50 20.36
N LEU A 340 3.42 -5.88 21.55
CA LEU A 340 4.17 -5.74 22.80
C LEU A 340 5.40 -6.66 22.88
N SER A 341 5.32 -7.87 22.32
CA SER A 341 6.36 -8.90 22.50
C SER A 341 6.54 -9.76 21.25
N PRO A 342 7.08 -9.24 20.13
CA PRO A 342 7.24 -10.02 18.90
C PRO A 342 8.20 -11.22 19.01
N HIS A 343 9.02 -11.30 20.06
CA HIS A 343 9.90 -12.43 20.32
C HIS A 343 9.17 -13.63 20.98
N THR A 344 7.92 -13.45 21.43
CA THR A 344 7.13 -14.51 22.09
C THR A 344 6.29 -15.32 21.11
N PHE A 345 6.38 -15.07 19.80
CA PHE A 345 5.63 -15.85 18.82
C PHE A 345 6.06 -17.32 18.85
N ILE A 346 5.05 -18.20 18.91
CA ILE A 346 5.26 -19.63 18.99
C ILE A 346 4.92 -20.21 17.63
N LEU A 347 5.94 -20.32 16.79
CA LEU A 347 5.84 -20.85 15.43
C LEU A 347 6.87 -21.95 15.24
N LYS A 348 6.43 -23.02 14.59
CA LYS A 348 7.31 -24.11 14.19
C LYS A 348 6.95 -24.48 12.75
N LEU A 349 7.72 -23.90 11.84
CA LEU A 349 7.43 -23.92 10.41
C LEU A 349 7.98 -25.20 9.76
N ASP A 350 7.08 -26.08 9.36
CA ASP A 350 7.34 -27.09 8.33
C ASP A 350 7.16 -26.44 6.94
N THR A 351 8.25 -25.82 6.47
CA THR A 351 8.25 -25.10 5.19
C THR A 351 7.85 -25.97 4.00
N LYS A 352 8.15 -27.27 4.03
CA LYS A 352 7.79 -28.19 2.94
C LYS A 352 6.29 -28.43 2.92
N LYS A 353 5.71 -28.73 4.08
CA LYS A 353 4.26 -28.96 4.17
C LYS A 353 3.47 -27.70 3.85
N LEU A 354 3.94 -26.54 4.33
CA LEU A 354 3.33 -25.23 4.02
C LEU A 354 3.35 -24.96 2.51
N GLU A 355 4.46 -25.29 1.85
CA GLU A 355 4.62 -25.16 0.40
C GLU A 355 3.59 -26.02 -0.35
N GLU A 356 3.56 -27.32 -0.05
CA GLU A 356 2.72 -28.32 -0.76
C GLU A 356 1.21 -28.11 -0.55
N LYS A 357 0.82 -27.52 0.58
CA LYS A 357 -0.59 -27.31 0.95
C LYS A 357 -1.12 -25.91 0.65
N SER A 358 -0.24 -24.99 0.28
CA SER A 358 -0.60 -23.62 -0.10
C SER A 358 -1.43 -23.63 -1.39
N VAL A 359 -2.46 -22.78 -1.45
CA VAL A 359 -3.26 -22.57 -2.67
C VAL A 359 -2.42 -21.99 -3.81
N GLN A 360 -1.29 -21.36 -3.48
CA GLN A 360 -0.32 -20.86 -4.45
C GLN A 360 0.65 -21.94 -4.95
N TRP A 361 0.43 -23.23 -4.66
CA TRP A 361 1.24 -24.32 -5.20
C TRP A 361 1.09 -24.45 -6.74
N PRO A 362 2.17 -24.71 -7.50
CA PRO A 362 3.57 -24.82 -7.07
C PRO A 362 4.20 -23.45 -6.73
N ARG A 363 5.17 -23.46 -5.82
CA ARG A 363 5.79 -22.26 -5.22
C ARG A 363 7.14 -21.92 -5.86
N PRO A 364 7.20 -21.15 -6.96
CA PRO A 364 8.44 -20.87 -7.67
C PRO A 364 9.44 -20.07 -6.83
N SER A 365 8.96 -19.19 -5.95
CA SER A 365 9.83 -18.30 -5.17
C SER A 365 10.65 -19.02 -4.10
N LYS A 366 10.43 -20.31 -3.83
CA LYS A 366 11.22 -21.09 -2.85
C LYS A 366 12.72 -21.04 -3.10
N VAL A 367 13.14 -20.89 -4.36
CA VAL A 367 14.55 -20.75 -4.75
C VAL A 367 15.16 -19.44 -4.24
N LEU A 368 14.32 -18.47 -3.87
CA LEU A 368 14.71 -17.18 -3.31
C LEU A 368 14.84 -17.20 -1.78
N ARG A 369 14.49 -18.32 -1.11
CA ARG A 369 14.43 -18.41 0.36
C ARG A 369 15.72 -17.97 1.04
N SER A 370 16.89 -18.44 0.56
CA SER A 370 18.18 -18.07 1.15
C SER A 370 18.47 -16.56 1.03
N TYR A 371 18.16 -15.96 -0.13
CA TYR A 371 18.36 -14.54 -0.37
C TYR A 371 17.40 -13.67 0.45
N PHE A 372 16.13 -14.07 0.55
CA PHE A 372 15.15 -13.35 1.36
C PHE A 372 15.46 -13.50 2.84
N LYS A 373 15.89 -14.69 3.29
CA LYS A 373 16.31 -14.92 4.67
C LYS A 373 17.46 -13.99 5.06
N GLN A 374 18.47 -13.83 4.21
CA GLN A 374 19.58 -12.90 4.48
C GLN A 374 19.10 -11.45 4.68
N GLU A 375 18.14 -10.99 3.86
CA GLU A 375 17.52 -9.67 4.03
C GLU A 375 16.75 -9.56 5.37
N MET A 376 15.98 -10.60 5.72
CA MET A 376 15.22 -10.63 6.97
C MET A 376 16.11 -10.74 8.20
N GLU A 377 17.20 -11.49 8.15
CA GLU A 377 18.21 -11.57 9.21
C GLU A 377 18.85 -10.21 9.47
N SER A 378 19.20 -9.49 8.41
CA SER A 378 19.77 -8.14 8.53
C SER A 378 18.85 -7.16 9.23
N ALA A 379 17.54 -7.33 9.13
CA ALA A 379 16.56 -6.40 9.70
C ALA A 379 15.95 -6.87 11.04
N PHE A 380 15.80 -8.17 11.23
CA PHE A 380 14.98 -8.75 12.31
C PHE A 380 15.73 -9.78 13.17
N SER A 381 17.04 -9.98 13.00
CA SER A 381 17.82 -10.93 13.82
C SER A 381 17.68 -10.71 15.33
N GLY A 382 17.48 -9.47 15.78
CA GLY A 382 17.23 -9.14 17.19
C GLY A 382 15.90 -9.67 17.76
N LEU A 383 14.97 -10.14 16.92
CA LEU A 383 13.68 -10.70 17.32
C LEU A 383 13.69 -12.23 17.40
N GLY A 384 14.81 -12.87 17.07
CA GLY A 384 15.00 -14.32 17.12
C GLY A 384 14.76 -15.03 15.79
N PRO A 385 15.26 -16.27 15.64
CA PRO A 385 15.25 -17.00 14.38
C PRO A 385 13.83 -17.34 13.90
N VAL A 386 12.93 -17.64 14.83
CA VAL A 386 11.52 -17.96 14.51
C VAL A 386 10.83 -16.78 13.81
N PHE A 387 11.08 -15.55 14.27
CA PHE A 387 10.56 -14.35 13.64
C PHE A 387 11.14 -14.16 12.24
N VAL A 388 12.45 -14.34 12.09
CA VAL A 388 13.14 -14.25 10.79
C VAL A 388 12.59 -15.27 9.79
N ASP A 389 12.40 -16.52 10.21
CA ASP A 389 11.84 -17.56 9.34
C ASP A 389 10.39 -17.22 8.93
N SER A 390 9.59 -16.70 9.87
CA SER A 390 8.22 -16.27 9.59
C SER A 390 8.16 -15.08 8.63
N ALA A 391 9.05 -14.10 8.81
CA ALA A 391 9.19 -12.95 7.91
C ALA A 391 9.64 -13.38 6.51
N THR A 392 10.55 -14.35 6.45
CA THR A 392 11.04 -14.94 5.20
C THR A 392 9.91 -15.64 4.46
N GLU A 393 9.15 -16.51 5.15
CA GLU A 393 8.02 -17.20 4.54
C GLU A 393 6.93 -16.22 4.12
N LEU A 394 6.61 -15.18 4.90
CA LEU A 394 5.69 -14.12 4.47
C LEU A 394 6.14 -13.47 3.14
N ALA A 395 7.43 -13.13 3.00
CA ALA A 395 7.94 -12.59 1.75
C ALA A 395 7.84 -13.58 0.58
N LEU A 396 8.07 -14.87 0.82
CA LEU A 396 7.90 -15.90 -0.20
C LEU A 396 6.43 -16.07 -0.60
N LEU A 397 5.50 -16.11 0.36
CA LEU A 397 4.05 -16.14 0.10
C LEU A 397 3.61 -14.94 -0.74
N LEU A 398 4.10 -13.74 -0.43
CA LEU A 398 3.79 -12.53 -1.19
C LEU A 398 4.43 -12.53 -2.59
N ALA A 399 5.62 -13.12 -2.76
CA ALA A 399 6.28 -13.24 -4.05
C ALA A 399 5.52 -14.20 -5.00
N ASP A 400 4.94 -15.27 -4.44
CA ASP A 400 4.13 -16.24 -5.19
C ASP A 400 2.66 -15.80 -5.38
N SER A 401 2.25 -14.70 -4.73
CA SER A 401 0.88 -14.19 -4.77
C SER A 401 0.66 -13.17 -5.90
N SER A 402 -0.48 -13.26 -6.58
CA SER A 402 -0.88 -12.24 -7.55
C SER A 402 -1.16 -10.90 -6.86
N HIS A 403 -0.94 -9.78 -7.57
CA HIS A 403 -1.17 -8.45 -7.00
C HIS A 403 -2.59 -8.26 -6.47
N SER A 404 -3.61 -8.76 -7.18
CA SER A 404 -5.00 -8.63 -6.76
C SER A 404 -5.33 -9.48 -5.52
N LEU A 405 -4.64 -10.59 -5.32
CA LEU A 405 -4.80 -11.43 -4.13
C LEU A 405 -4.24 -10.71 -2.90
N ILE A 406 -3.04 -10.12 -3.04
CA ILE A 406 -2.41 -9.33 -1.98
C ILE A 406 -3.28 -8.11 -1.62
N GLU A 407 -3.80 -7.40 -2.63
CA GLU A 407 -4.69 -6.25 -2.43
C GLU A 407 -5.95 -6.66 -1.66
N ASP A 408 -6.60 -7.73 -2.08
CA ASP A 408 -7.79 -8.28 -1.41
C ASP A 408 -7.48 -8.68 0.05
N TRP A 409 -6.40 -9.42 0.27
CA TRP A 409 -5.96 -9.85 1.61
C TRP A 409 -5.67 -8.67 2.55
N LEU A 410 -4.98 -7.63 2.07
CA LEU A 410 -4.68 -6.42 2.83
C LEU A 410 -5.91 -5.53 3.08
N ASN A 411 -6.84 -5.45 2.12
CA ASN A 411 -8.10 -4.73 2.30
C ASN A 411 -8.94 -5.34 3.43
N GLU A 412 -8.85 -6.66 3.59
CA GLU A 412 -9.53 -7.41 4.63
C GLU A 412 -8.77 -7.45 5.96
N ARG A 413 -7.61 -6.79 6.04
CA ARG A 413 -6.83 -6.60 7.27
C ARG A 413 -6.35 -7.91 7.89
N MET A 414 -6.10 -8.92 7.05
CA MET A 414 -5.68 -10.25 7.49
C MET A 414 -4.22 -10.31 7.93
N GLU A 415 -3.45 -9.23 7.75
CA GLU A 415 -2.06 -9.12 8.17
C GLU A 415 -1.88 -8.79 9.67
N HIS A 416 -2.97 -8.61 10.40
CA HIS A 416 -2.99 -8.29 11.83
C HIS A 416 -3.83 -9.30 12.62
N GLN A 417 -3.60 -9.39 13.93
CA GLN A 417 -4.51 -10.09 14.84
C GLN A 417 -5.90 -9.44 14.79
N ASP A 418 -6.95 -10.26 14.75
CA ASP A 418 -8.33 -9.79 14.79
C ASP A 418 -8.66 -9.16 16.16
N LEU A 419 -8.76 -7.83 16.18
CA LEU A 419 -9.15 -7.06 17.37
C LEU A 419 -10.55 -7.44 17.87
N ALA A 420 -11.51 -7.60 16.94
CA ALA A 420 -12.88 -7.92 17.28
C ALA A 420 -12.97 -9.30 17.95
N LEU A 421 -12.26 -10.30 17.40
CA LEU A 421 -12.17 -11.62 18.02
C LEU A 421 -11.56 -11.51 19.43
N ASN A 422 -10.41 -10.84 19.56
CA ASN A 422 -9.72 -10.69 20.84
C ASN A 422 -10.63 -10.07 21.93
N ASN A 423 -11.33 -8.99 21.59
CA ASN A 423 -12.22 -8.29 22.53
C ASN A 423 -13.52 -9.07 22.78
N GLN A 424 -13.98 -9.86 21.81
CA GLN A 424 -15.14 -10.74 21.99
C GLN A 424 -14.82 -11.89 22.94
N ILE A 425 -13.70 -12.60 22.77
CA ILE A 425 -13.34 -13.71 23.67
C ILE A 425 -13.05 -13.22 25.09
N ALA A 426 -12.48 -12.02 25.24
CA ALA A 426 -12.32 -11.38 26.54
C ALA A 426 -13.68 -11.14 27.23
N ARG A 427 -14.67 -10.65 26.48
CA ARG A 427 -16.06 -10.47 26.97
C ARG A 427 -16.73 -11.79 27.36
N LEU A 428 -16.37 -12.89 26.70
CA LEU A 428 -16.84 -14.25 27.00
C LEU A 428 -16.08 -14.91 28.17
N GLY A 429 -15.17 -14.18 28.84
CA GLY A 429 -14.47 -14.67 30.03
C GLY A 429 -13.17 -15.41 29.75
N ALA A 430 -12.51 -15.18 28.61
CA ALA A 430 -11.16 -15.67 28.38
C ALA A 430 -10.18 -15.11 29.42
N SER A 431 -9.30 -15.96 29.96
CA SER A 431 -8.20 -15.55 30.83
C SER A 431 -7.16 -14.73 30.05
N ASN A 432 -6.32 -14.00 30.78
CA ASN A 432 -5.20 -13.26 30.18
C ASN A 432 -4.26 -14.18 29.41
N GLU A 433 -4.03 -15.40 29.90
CA GLU A 433 -3.19 -16.42 29.25
C GLU A 433 -3.77 -16.86 27.89
N HIS A 434 -5.10 -17.01 27.78
CA HIS A 434 -5.74 -17.32 26.50
C HIS A 434 -5.58 -16.17 25.48
N LEU A 435 -5.71 -14.92 25.94
CA LEU A 435 -5.55 -13.73 25.10
C LEU A 435 -4.09 -13.55 24.65
N GLU A 436 -3.14 -13.80 25.54
CA GLU A 436 -1.71 -13.81 25.24
C GLU A 436 -1.37 -14.93 24.24
N LEU A 437 -1.92 -16.13 24.42
CA LEU A 437 -1.73 -17.22 23.46
C LEU A 437 -2.29 -16.87 22.08
N LEU A 438 -3.48 -16.27 22.00
CA LEU A 438 -4.04 -15.79 20.73
C LEU A 438 -3.11 -14.77 20.06
N TYR A 439 -2.52 -13.87 20.84
CA TYR A 439 -1.52 -12.94 20.35
C TYR A 439 -0.27 -13.66 19.81
N CYS A 440 0.26 -14.63 20.56
CA CYS A 440 1.43 -15.42 20.18
C CYS A 440 1.22 -16.24 18.89
N LEU A 441 -0.03 -16.60 18.58
CA LEU A 441 -0.43 -17.34 17.38
C LEU A 441 -0.78 -16.44 16.18
N SER A 442 -0.80 -15.11 16.35
CA SER A 442 -1.25 -14.19 15.30
C SER A 442 -0.43 -14.25 14.00
N TYR A 443 0.87 -14.53 14.09
CA TYR A 443 1.72 -14.71 12.91
C TYR A 443 1.47 -16.04 12.20
N ALA A 444 1.09 -17.09 12.95
CA ALA A 444 0.62 -18.34 12.35
C ALA A 444 -0.66 -18.10 11.54
N ALA A 445 -1.61 -17.35 12.11
CA ALA A 445 -2.84 -16.97 11.41
C ALA A 445 -2.57 -16.11 10.17
N MET A 446 -1.61 -15.19 10.24
CA MET A 446 -1.19 -14.40 9.08
C MET A 446 -0.64 -15.28 7.94
N LEU A 447 0.26 -16.22 8.24
CA LEU A 447 0.83 -17.11 7.22
C LEU A 447 -0.20 -18.08 6.64
N VAL A 448 -1.04 -18.69 7.50
CA VAL A 448 -2.08 -19.62 7.07
C VAL A 448 -3.16 -18.90 6.27
N SER A 449 -3.61 -17.72 6.72
CA SER A 449 -4.61 -16.95 5.98
C SER A 449 -4.14 -16.64 4.57
N LEU A 450 -2.92 -16.12 4.40
CA LEU A 450 -2.36 -15.82 3.08
C LEU A 450 -2.17 -17.10 2.23
N SER A 451 -1.73 -18.21 2.85
CA SER A 451 -1.55 -19.49 2.17
C SER A 451 -2.85 -20.13 1.69
N ALA A 452 -3.95 -19.88 2.40
CA ALA A 452 -5.30 -20.34 2.07
C ALA A 452 -6.07 -19.33 1.21
N HIS A 453 -5.58 -18.08 1.09
CA HIS A 453 -6.37 -16.98 0.54
C HIS A 453 -6.69 -17.17 -0.94
N ARG A 454 -7.96 -16.99 -1.29
CA ARG A 454 -8.45 -16.87 -2.68
C ARG A 454 -9.18 -15.54 -2.79
N LYS A 455 -9.06 -14.89 -3.95
CA LYS A 455 -9.69 -13.58 -4.17
C LYS A 455 -11.20 -13.65 -3.88
N GLY A 456 -11.69 -12.79 -2.99
CA GLY A 456 -13.09 -12.72 -2.60
C GLY A 456 -13.52 -13.72 -1.53
N ARG A 457 -12.62 -14.59 -1.07
CA ARG A 457 -12.86 -15.55 0.02
C ARG A 457 -12.01 -15.19 1.22
N LYS A 458 -12.66 -14.91 2.34
CA LYS A 458 -11.97 -14.38 3.52
C LYS A 458 -11.72 -15.48 4.52
N HIS A 459 -10.46 -15.81 4.76
CA HIS A 459 -10.08 -16.83 5.74
C HIS A 459 -9.23 -16.19 6.84
N ARG A 460 -9.82 -16.12 8.03
CA ARG A 460 -9.18 -15.61 9.25
C ARG A 460 -9.11 -16.75 10.26
N PRO A 461 -8.09 -17.64 10.20
CA PRO A 461 -8.08 -18.92 10.91
C PRO A 461 -7.61 -18.80 12.37
N GLU A 462 -7.68 -17.62 12.98
CA GLU A 462 -7.19 -17.35 14.32
C GLU A 462 -7.78 -18.31 15.38
N LEU A 463 -9.10 -18.55 15.34
CA LEU A 463 -9.76 -19.43 16.32
C LEU A 463 -9.40 -20.89 16.08
N LYS A 464 -9.38 -21.34 14.81
CA LYS A 464 -9.02 -22.71 14.46
C LYS A 464 -7.57 -23.04 14.82
N ILE A 465 -6.64 -22.10 14.61
CA ILE A 465 -5.24 -22.22 15.03
C ILE A 465 -5.12 -22.31 16.55
N PHE A 466 -5.85 -21.47 17.28
CA PHE A 466 -5.89 -21.53 18.75
C PHE A 466 -6.31 -22.93 19.23
N ILE A 467 -7.41 -23.46 18.69
CA ILE A 467 -7.94 -24.78 19.06
C ILE A 467 -6.94 -25.90 18.73
N ALA A 468 -6.33 -25.84 17.55
CA ALA A 468 -5.33 -26.82 17.12
C ALA A 468 -4.09 -26.82 18.03
N TYR A 469 -3.58 -25.64 18.36
CA TYR A 469 -2.46 -25.49 19.29
C TYR A 469 -2.82 -26.02 20.69
N TRP A 470 -3.98 -25.63 21.22
CA TRP A 470 -4.44 -26.05 22.55
C TRP A 470 -4.53 -27.56 22.66
N LYS A 471 -5.19 -28.22 21.69
CA LYS A 471 -5.33 -29.69 21.68
C LYS A 471 -3.99 -30.44 21.60
N LYS A 472 -2.98 -29.82 20.99
CA LYS A 472 -1.66 -30.44 20.81
C LYS A 472 -0.76 -30.27 22.04
N HIS A 473 -0.89 -29.14 22.74
CA HIS A 473 0.05 -28.74 23.79
C HIS A 473 -0.53 -28.70 25.20
N SER A 474 -1.86 -28.72 25.34
CA SER A 474 -2.55 -28.78 26.62
C SER A 474 -3.20 -30.15 26.81
N THR A 475 -3.16 -30.65 28.04
CA THR A 475 -3.95 -31.82 28.47
C THR A 475 -5.32 -31.43 29.00
N GLU A 476 -5.58 -30.13 29.14
CA GLU A 476 -6.84 -29.60 29.66
C GLU A 476 -7.92 -29.59 28.58
N GLU A 477 -9.18 -29.62 29.01
CA GLU A 477 -10.31 -29.39 28.12
C GLU A 477 -10.22 -28.01 27.44
N LEU A 478 -10.91 -27.85 26.31
CA LEU A 478 -10.95 -26.57 25.64
C LEU A 478 -11.58 -25.51 26.57
N PRO A 479 -11.09 -24.25 26.56
CA PRO A 479 -11.63 -23.21 27.40
C PRO A 479 -13.16 -23.03 27.20
N PRO A 480 -13.94 -22.79 28.27
CA PRO A 480 -15.41 -22.74 28.17
C PRO A 480 -15.93 -21.71 27.17
N TRP A 481 -15.23 -20.58 26.99
CA TRP A 481 -15.59 -19.54 26.04
C TRP A 481 -15.64 -20.04 24.58
N THR A 482 -14.90 -21.09 24.22
CA THR A 482 -14.92 -21.71 22.87
C THR A 482 -16.26 -22.38 22.54
N ALA A 483 -17.02 -22.79 23.56
CA ALA A 483 -18.30 -23.49 23.39
C ALA A 483 -19.48 -22.54 23.16
N PHE A 484 -19.29 -21.24 23.31
CA PHE A 484 -20.35 -20.24 23.15
C PHE A 484 -20.83 -20.17 21.68
N PRO A 485 -22.13 -19.90 21.44
CA PRO A 485 -22.70 -19.85 20.09
C PRO A 485 -21.96 -18.92 19.14
N GLU A 486 -21.48 -17.78 19.64
CA GLU A 486 -20.73 -16.79 18.86
C GLU A 486 -19.40 -17.35 18.35
N MET A 487 -18.71 -18.14 19.17
CA MET A 487 -17.44 -18.77 18.78
C MET A 487 -17.67 -19.94 17.82
N LYS A 488 -18.76 -20.69 17.99
CA LYS A 488 -19.16 -21.72 17.03
C LYS A 488 -19.47 -21.12 15.66
N SER A 489 -20.27 -20.05 15.63
CA SER A 489 -20.58 -19.33 14.38
C SER A 489 -19.32 -18.75 13.72
N ARG A 490 -18.37 -18.23 14.53
CA ARG A 490 -17.08 -17.78 13.99
C ARG A 490 -16.28 -18.94 13.41
N LEU A 491 -16.19 -20.08 14.11
CA LEU A 491 -15.47 -21.25 13.62
C LEU A 491 -16.08 -21.79 12.32
N GLU A 492 -17.41 -21.88 12.25
CA GLU A 492 -18.13 -22.23 11.02
C GLU A 492 -17.80 -21.26 9.88
N ALA A 493 -17.70 -19.96 10.16
CA ALA A 493 -17.30 -18.96 9.16
C ALA A 493 -15.83 -19.10 8.73
N GLU A 494 -14.93 -19.51 9.62
CA GLU A 494 -13.52 -19.80 9.29
C GLU A 494 -13.40 -21.04 8.40
N GLU A 495 -14.33 -21.99 8.51
CA GLU A 495 -14.40 -23.22 7.72
C GLU A 495 -15.26 -23.09 6.44
N HIS A 496 -16.04 -22.02 6.34
CA HIS A 496 -16.92 -21.79 5.22
C HIS A 496 -16.12 -21.42 3.95
N ASP A 497 -16.51 -21.99 2.80
CA ASP A 497 -15.96 -21.69 1.47
C ASP A 497 -14.46 -22.01 1.27
N LEU A 498 -13.92 -22.96 2.03
CA LEU A 498 -12.52 -23.41 1.89
C LEU A 498 -12.19 -23.99 0.49
N GLY A 499 -13.20 -24.44 -0.26
CA GLY A 499 -13.01 -25.14 -1.54
C GLY A 499 -12.13 -26.37 -1.35
N ASP A 500 -11.08 -26.49 -2.18
CA ASP A 500 -10.10 -27.60 -2.10
C ASP A 500 -8.96 -27.33 -1.11
N THR A 501 -9.05 -26.27 -0.30
CA THR A 501 -7.96 -25.86 0.60
C THR A 501 -7.99 -26.71 1.86
N ASP A 502 -6.91 -27.45 2.09
CA ASP A 502 -6.68 -28.25 3.29
C ASP A 502 -6.16 -27.36 4.43
N LEU A 503 -7.10 -26.63 5.07
CA LEU A 503 -6.76 -25.66 6.12
C LEU A 503 -6.09 -26.34 7.32
N ASP A 504 -6.51 -27.54 7.70
CA ASP A 504 -5.93 -28.27 8.82
C ASP A 504 -4.46 -28.65 8.56
N ALA A 505 -4.13 -29.08 7.34
CA ALA A 505 -2.73 -29.35 6.98
C ALA A 505 -1.86 -28.08 6.95
N LEU A 506 -2.42 -26.92 6.56
CA LEU A 506 -1.72 -25.63 6.64
C LEU A 506 -1.47 -25.21 8.09
N ILE A 507 -2.46 -25.41 8.98
CA ILE A 507 -2.32 -25.13 10.41
C ILE A 507 -1.26 -26.03 11.03
N GLU A 508 -1.27 -27.32 10.72
CA GLU A 508 -0.24 -28.25 11.20
C GLU A 508 1.16 -27.84 10.71
N ALA A 509 1.27 -27.33 9.47
CA ALA A 509 2.54 -26.88 8.91
C ALA A 509 3.15 -25.67 9.64
N VAL A 510 2.37 -24.85 10.33
CA VAL A 510 2.89 -23.68 11.08
C VAL A 510 3.04 -23.93 12.58
N LEU A 511 2.46 -25.02 13.09
CA LEU A 511 2.46 -25.39 14.52
C LEU A 511 3.30 -26.66 14.82
N ASN A 512 4.09 -27.18 13.88
CA ASN A 512 4.62 -28.56 13.91
C ASN A 512 5.55 -28.86 15.09
#